data_AF-A0A1C9W562-F1
#
_entry.id   AF-A0A1C9W562-F1
#
_cell.length_a   1.000
_cell.length_b   1.000
_cell.length_c   1.000
_cell.angle_alpha   90.00
_cell.angle_beta   90.00
_cell.angle_gamma   90.00
#
_symmetry.space_group_name_H-M   'P 1'
#
loop_
_entity.id
_entity.type
_entity.pdbx_description
1 polymer ?
#
loop_
_entity_poly.entity_id
_entity_poly.type
_entity_poly.pdbx_seq_one_letter_code
_entity_poly.pdbx_strand_id
1 'polypeptide(L)'
;MGSLREGSAATITQICLKSVRTSMRVAPRILAGWLALMATGAAISAEQNRALPGKGEVLFRYTNEQGIQVLDDVVPPRYAPRGYEILTPSGRVLEVVPPQLTGEELERKRQLEAQRQADAELMRRYSSLADIESAKSRKIAIVKQDMALLRSNLSSLRQQIEQEEAAAARIQRHGDEVAPERLQRISNLREEVRVLNERMQHRKDEAVRIEREFDRAAERFTQIAGK
;
A
#
# COMPACT_ATOMS: atom_id res chain seq x y z
N MET A 1 26.96 -65.55 20.52
CA MET A 1 26.51 -66.29 19.31
C MET A 1 25.19 -65.69 18.86
N GLY A 2 25.09 -65.31 17.57
CA GLY A 2 23.88 -64.79 16.90
C GLY A 2 23.73 -63.27 17.01
N SER A 3 24.37 -62.42 16.19
CA SER A 3 24.29 -62.24 14.73
C SER A 3 22.96 -61.65 14.21
N LEU A 4 23.07 -60.38 13.78
CA LEU A 4 22.39 -59.73 12.66
C LEU A 4 20.87 -59.44 12.77
N ARG A 5 20.54 -58.15 12.80
CA ARG A 5 19.75 -57.48 11.74
C ARG A 5 19.80 -55.96 11.91
N GLU A 6 20.86 -55.38 11.36
CA GLU A 6 20.76 -54.08 10.70
C GLU A 6 20.09 -54.27 9.33
N GLY A 7 19.36 -53.25 8.87
CA GLY A 7 19.01 -53.09 7.47
C GLY A 7 17.64 -53.63 7.07
N SER A 8 16.71 -52.71 6.82
CA SER A 8 15.86 -52.65 5.61
C SER A 8 14.82 -51.56 5.87
N ALA A 9 15.07 -50.35 5.39
CA ALA A 9 14.42 -49.87 4.17
C ALA A 9 12.88 -49.91 4.34
N ALA A 10 12.31 -48.77 4.70
CA ALA A 10 11.73 -47.92 3.66
C ALA A 10 10.71 -48.68 2.82
N THR A 11 9.53 -48.98 3.37
CA THR A 11 8.28 -49.25 2.62
C THR A 11 7.13 -49.35 3.62
N ILE A 12 6.50 -48.22 3.97
CA ILE A 12 5.04 -48.18 4.20
C ILE A 12 4.54 -46.86 3.55
N THR A 13 4.30 -46.97 2.23
CA THR A 13 3.06 -46.54 1.55
C THR A 13 2.52 -45.17 1.97
N GLN A 14 2.74 -44.04 1.28
CA GLN A 14 2.54 -43.71 -0.13
C GLN A 14 1.15 -44.08 -0.72
N ILE A 15 0.13 -43.29 -0.36
CA ILE A 15 -1.11 -43.03 -1.13
C ILE A 15 -1.35 -41.52 -0.95
N CYS A 16 -1.07 -40.61 -1.89
CA CYS A 16 -1.56 -40.42 -3.27
C CYS A 16 -3.01 -39.90 -3.34
N LEU A 17 -3.16 -38.56 -3.35
CA LEU A 17 -4.04 -37.82 -4.27
C LEU A 17 -3.61 -36.34 -4.24
N LYS A 18 -2.65 -35.93 -5.07
CA LYS A 18 -2.83 -35.31 -6.39
C LYS A 18 -3.85 -34.17 -6.45
N SER A 19 -3.30 -33.01 -6.84
CA SER A 19 -3.92 -31.95 -7.65
C SER A 19 -4.76 -30.91 -6.93
N VAL A 20 -4.15 -29.77 -6.60
CA VAL A 20 -4.50 -28.47 -7.24
C VAL A 20 -3.24 -27.60 -7.29
N ARG A 21 -2.58 -27.56 -8.44
CA ARG A 21 -1.62 -26.52 -8.82
C ARG A 21 -2.27 -25.77 -9.96
N THR A 22 -2.79 -24.57 -9.71
CA THR A 22 -3.34 -23.75 -10.80
C THR A 22 -2.75 -22.35 -10.75
N SER A 23 -1.92 -22.13 -11.76
CA SER A 23 -1.32 -20.91 -12.28
C SER A 23 -2.00 -19.58 -11.90
N MET A 24 -1.17 -18.65 -11.43
CA MET A 24 -1.29 -17.23 -11.72
C MET A 24 -1.55 -17.02 -13.22
N ARG A 25 -2.63 -16.30 -13.57
CA ARG A 25 -2.73 -15.48 -14.79
C ARG A 25 -3.67 -14.32 -14.51
N VAL A 26 -3.10 -13.13 -14.34
CA VAL A 26 -3.82 -11.87 -14.44
C VAL A 26 -3.94 -11.55 -15.92
N ALA A 27 -5.16 -11.34 -16.42
CA ALA A 27 -5.39 -10.83 -17.76
C ALA A 27 -6.52 -9.78 -17.71
N PRO A 28 -6.34 -8.61 -18.36
CA PRO A 28 -7.36 -7.56 -18.43
C PRO A 28 -8.34 -7.85 -19.57
N ARG A 29 -9.63 -7.53 -19.40
CA ARG A 29 -10.59 -7.50 -20.50
C ARG A 29 -11.29 -6.14 -20.50
N ILE A 30 -10.87 -5.30 -21.45
CA ILE A 30 -11.61 -4.14 -21.93
C ILE A 30 -12.32 -4.60 -23.21
N LEU A 31 -13.66 -4.52 -23.23
CA LEU A 31 -14.51 -4.56 -24.41
C LEU A 31 -15.40 -3.30 -24.26
N ALA A 32 -15.10 -2.19 -24.93
CA ALA A 32 -15.41 -1.92 -26.33
C ALA A 32 -16.90 -2.17 -26.64
N GLY A 33 -17.68 -1.08 -26.70
CA GLY A 33 -19.07 -1.13 -27.13
C GLY A 33 -19.83 0.14 -26.82
N TRP A 34 -19.56 1.25 -27.53
CA TRP A 34 -20.55 2.31 -27.71
C TRP A 34 -20.75 2.56 -29.20
N LEU A 35 -21.99 2.31 -29.59
CA LEU A 35 -22.56 2.40 -30.92
C LEU A 35 -22.75 3.88 -31.32
N ALA A 36 -22.67 4.13 -32.61
CA ALA A 36 -22.69 5.44 -33.27
C ALA A 36 -23.97 6.27 -33.05
N LEU A 37 -23.80 7.60 -33.03
CA LEU A 37 -24.82 8.57 -33.44
C LEU A 37 -24.16 9.60 -34.37
N MET A 38 -24.68 9.71 -35.59
CA MET A 38 -24.21 10.60 -36.65
C MET A 38 -25.00 11.92 -36.66
N ALA A 39 -24.25 13.01 -36.93
CA ALA A 39 -24.61 14.27 -37.63
C ALA A 39 -25.72 15.16 -37.00
N THR A 40 -25.61 16.49 -36.88
CA THR A 40 -25.12 17.53 -37.80
C THR A 40 -24.82 18.84 -37.04
N GLY A 41 -24.01 19.76 -37.62
CA GLY A 41 -24.20 21.20 -37.37
C GLY A 41 -22.97 22.12 -37.27
N ALA A 42 -22.52 22.63 -38.42
CA ALA A 42 -21.98 23.98 -38.69
C ALA A 42 -20.75 24.55 -37.93
N ALA A 43 -19.68 24.68 -38.74
CA ALA A 43 -18.50 25.54 -38.70
C ALA A 43 -18.52 26.84 -37.86
N ILE A 44 -17.44 27.04 -37.09
CA ILE A 44 -16.74 28.33 -36.96
C ILE A 44 -15.24 28.08 -37.19
N SER A 45 -14.69 28.94 -38.03
CA SER A 45 -13.39 28.88 -38.68
C SER A 45 -12.18 29.09 -37.78
N ALA A 46 -11.05 28.65 -38.34
CA ALA A 46 -9.71 29.25 -38.30
C ALA A 46 -8.71 28.78 -37.23
N GLU A 47 -7.54 28.43 -37.77
CA GLU A 47 -6.22 28.63 -37.19
C GLU A 47 -5.76 27.73 -36.03
N GLN A 48 -5.28 26.54 -36.39
CA GLN A 48 -3.83 26.27 -36.26
C GLN A 48 -3.41 25.08 -37.12
N ASN A 49 -3.44 25.28 -38.44
CA ASN A 49 -2.36 24.74 -39.26
C ASN A 49 -1.09 25.46 -38.80
N ARG A 50 -0.40 24.94 -37.78
CA ARG A 50 1.03 25.18 -37.70
C ARG A 50 1.62 24.45 -38.89
N ALA A 51 1.77 25.21 -39.97
CA ALA A 51 2.63 24.88 -41.07
C ALA A 51 3.91 24.26 -40.49
N LEU A 52 4.14 22.98 -40.81
CA LEU A 52 5.48 22.43 -40.77
C LEU A 52 6.35 23.42 -41.55
N PRO A 53 7.33 24.08 -40.92
CA PRO A 53 8.21 24.96 -41.68
C PRO A 53 8.78 24.13 -42.82
N GLY A 54 8.70 24.70 -44.03
CA GLY A 54 9.04 24.04 -45.28
C GLY A 54 10.40 23.35 -45.19
N LYS A 55 10.53 22.24 -45.94
CA LYS A 55 11.75 21.46 -46.14
C LYS A 55 13.02 22.34 -46.12
N GLY A 56 13.58 22.46 -44.94
CA GLY A 56 14.91 22.93 -44.63
C GLY A 56 15.36 22.03 -43.50
N GLU A 57 16.39 21.24 -43.73
CA GLU A 57 16.89 20.22 -42.79
C GLU A 57 17.11 20.85 -41.40
N VAL A 58 16.35 20.40 -40.42
CA VAL A 58 16.59 20.78 -39.02
C VAL A 58 17.93 20.17 -38.60
N LEU A 59 18.71 20.94 -37.84
CA LEU A 59 20.00 20.50 -37.29
C LEU A 59 19.86 20.29 -35.79
N PHE A 60 20.55 19.31 -35.25
CA PHE A 60 20.58 19.03 -33.83
C PHE A 60 21.95 19.32 -33.25
N ARG A 61 21.99 20.03 -32.12
CA ARG A 61 23.22 20.28 -31.36
C ARG A 61 23.23 19.43 -30.09
N TYR A 62 24.23 18.57 -29.94
CA TYR A 62 24.39 17.71 -28.76
C TYR A 62 25.84 17.70 -28.27
N THR A 63 26.06 17.33 -27.00
CA THR A 63 27.39 17.23 -26.41
C THR A 63 27.89 15.79 -26.49
N ASN A 64 29.02 15.57 -27.19
CA ASN A 64 29.65 14.26 -27.33
C ASN A 64 30.41 13.83 -26.04
N GLU A 65 31.11 12.70 -26.06
CA GLU A 65 31.87 12.17 -24.91
C GLU A 65 33.09 13.01 -24.54
N GLN A 66 33.57 13.82 -25.47
CA GLN A 66 34.72 14.70 -25.28
C GLN A 66 34.31 16.09 -24.77
N GLY A 67 33.02 16.30 -24.48
CA GLY A 67 32.48 17.59 -24.05
C GLY A 67 32.33 18.61 -25.18
N ILE A 68 32.45 18.18 -26.44
CA ILE A 68 32.38 19.04 -27.62
C ILE A 68 30.94 19.07 -28.11
N GLN A 69 30.43 20.27 -28.41
CA GLN A 69 29.13 20.43 -29.07
C GLN A 69 29.26 20.07 -30.55
N VAL A 70 28.51 19.06 -30.98
CA VAL A 70 28.45 18.59 -32.37
C VAL A 70 27.10 19.00 -32.95
N LEU A 71 27.13 19.50 -34.19
CA LEU A 71 25.94 19.82 -34.97
C LEU A 71 25.76 18.73 -36.03
N ASP A 72 24.60 18.08 -36.05
CA ASP A 72 24.34 16.91 -36.90
C ASP A 72 22.89 16.89 -37.38
N ASP A 73 22.60 16.14 -38.44
CA ASP A 73 21.24 15.96 -38.95
C ASP A 73 20.43 14.97 -38.11
N VAL A 74 21.10 14.10 -37.34
CA VAL A 74 20.49 13.10 -36.44
C VAL A 74 21.24 13.05 -35.11
N VAL A 75 20.52 13.03 -33.99
CA VAL A 75 21.12 12.78 -32.67
C VAL A 75 21.35 11.27 -32.48
N PRO A 76 22.60 10.80 -32.27
CA PRO A 76 22.84 9.40 -31.96
C PRO A 76 22.14 8.99 -30.65
N PRO A 77 21.53 7.78 -30.57
CA PRO A 77 20.80 7.34 -29.38
C PRO A 77 21.58 7.41 -28.06
N ARG A 78 22.92 7.28 -28.13
CA ARG A 78 23.84 7.37 -26.99
C ARG A 78 23.95 8.77 -26.35
N TYR A 79 23.61 9.84 -27.07
CA TYR A 79 23.69 11.23 -26.59
C TYR A 79 22.33 11.85 -26.29
N ALA A 80 21.25 11.29 -26.82
CA ALA A 80 19.88 11.74 -26.53
C ALA A 80 19.55 11.89 -25.03
N PRO A 81 20.02 11.00 -24.11
CA PRO A 81 19.73 11.15 -22.68
C PRO A 81 20.37 12.37 -22.00
N ARG A 82 21.39 12.98 -22.61
CA ARG A 82 22.10 14.16 -22.05
C ARG A 82 21.45 15.49 -22.44
N GLY A 83 20.35 15.44 -23.20
CA GLY A 83 19.72 16.62 -23.77
C GLY A 83 20.43 17.10 -25.03
N TYR A 84 19.70 17.81 -25.87
CA TYR A 84 20.16 18.35 -27.14
C TYR A 84 19.27 19.52 -27.55
N GLU A 85 19.74 20.31 -28.50
CA GLU A 85 18.98 21.45 -29.03
C GLU A 85 18.61 21.18 -30.48
N ILE A 86 17.45 21.68 -30.91
CA ILE A 86 16.97 21.65 -32.28
C ILE A 86 17.17 23.06 -32.85
N LEU A 87 17.79 23.16 -34.02
CA LEU A 87 18.18 24.40 -34.65
C LEU A 87 17.65 24.48 -36.09
N THR A 88 17.42 25.70 -36.56
CA THR A 88 17.22 25.97 -37.99
C THR A 88 18.52 25.73 -38.77
N PRO A 89 18.46 25.56 -40.11
CA PRO A 89 19.64 25.58 -40.99
C PRO A 89 20.54 26.82 -40.79
N SER A 90 19.95 27.94 -40.35
CA SER A 90 20.64 29.20 -40.06
C SER A 90 21.25 29.26 -38.65
N GLY A 91 21.21 28.18 -37.86
CA GLY A 91 21.80 28.10 -36.52
C GLY A 91 20.98 28.75 -35.41
N ARG A 92 19.71 29.09 -35.65
CA ARG A 92 18.80 29.62 -34.61
C ARG A 92 18.19 28.45 -33.84
N VAL A 93 18.26 28.48 -32.51
CA VAL A 93 17.63 27.46 -31.65
C VAL A 93 16.10 27.57 -31.77
N LEU A 94 15.48 26.47 -32.20
CA LEU A 94 14.04 26.27 -32.26
C LEU A 94 13.52 25.72 -30.93
N GLU A 95 14.19 24.72 -30.36
CA GLU A 95 13.75 24.01 -29.17
C GLU A 95 14.95 23.43 -28.40
N VAL A 96 14.85 23.35 -27.06
CA VAL A 96 15.87 22.73 -26.21
C VAL A 96 15.25 21.53 -25.51
N VAL A 97 15.78 20.34 -25.77
CA VAL A 97 15.38 19.10 -25.09
C VAL A 97 16.29 18.91 -23.87
N PRO A 98 15.75 18.99 -22.64
CA PRO A 98 16.57 18.89 -21.43
C PRO A 98 17.13 17.47 -21.24
N PRO A 99 18.26 17.33 -20.53
CA PRO A 99 18.78 16.02 -20.11
C PRO A 99 17.73 15.23 -19.33
N GLN A 100 17.77 13.91 -19.48
CA GLN A 100 17.01 13.02 -18.61
C GLN A 100 17.51 13.19 -17.18
N LEU A 101 16.58 13.40 -16.23
CA LEU A 101 16.90 13.46 -14.81
C LEU A 101 17.51 12.11 -14.38
N THR A 102 18.73 12.14 -13.82
CA THR A 102 19.43 10.95 -13.38
C THR A 102 19.37 10.80 -11.86
N GLY A 103 19.36 9.55 -11.38
CA GLY A 103 19.51 9.19 -9.95
C GLY A 103 18.74 10.06 -8.96
N GLU A 104 19.48 10.78 -8.11
CA GLU A 104 18.97 11.57 -6.99
C GLU A 104 18.00 12.69 -7.39
N GLU A 105 18.19 13.31 -8.55
CA GLU A 105 17.32 14.41 -9.01
C GLU A 105 15.94 13.89 -9.43
N LEU A 106 15.90 12.70 -10.04
CA LEU A 106 14.66 12.02 -10.39
C LEU A 106 13.92 11.55 -9.13
N GLU A 107 14.63 11.03 -8.14
CA GLU A 107 14.05 10.64 -6.85
C GLU A 107 13.50 11.85 -6.09
N ARG A 108 14.25 12.96 -6.03
CA ARG A 108 13.78 14.21 -5.41
C ARG A 108 12.54 14.75 -6.11
N LYS A 109 12.50 14.73 -7.45
CA LYS A 109 11.32 15.14 -8.22
C LYS A 109 10.12 14.24 -7.91
N ARG A 110 10.30 12.92 -7.88
CA ARG A 110 9.26 11.95 -7.52
C ARG A 110 8.74 12.16 -6.10
N GLN A 111 9.62 12.38 -5.14
CA GLN A 111 9.24 12.65 -3.74
C GLN A 111 8.44 13.95 -3.63
N LEU A 112 8.85 15.00 -4.34
CA LEU A 112 8.12 16.27 -4.37
C LEU A 112 6.74 16.11 -5.02
N GLU A 113 6.64 15.40 -6.15
CA GLU A 113 5.38 15.11 -6.80
C GLU A 113 4.45 14.28 -5.92
N ALA A 114 4.98 13.23 -5.27
CA ALA A 114 4.23 12.42 -4.31
C ALA A 114 3.73 13.25 -3.12
N GLN A 115 4.56 14.15 -2.59
CA GLN A 115 4.15 15.04 -1.51
C GLN A 115 3.05 16.01 -1.96
N ARG A 116 3.18 16.60 -3.16
CA ARG A 116 2.14 17.48 -3.73
C ARG A 116 0.82 16.74 -3.95
N GLN A 117 0.89 15.48 -4.39
CA GLN A 117 -0.29 14.64 -4.55
C GLN A 117 -0.95 14.33 -3.20
N ALA A 118 -0.15 13.96 -2.19
CA ALA A 118 -0.63 13.70 -0.83
C ALA A 118 -1.26 14.94 -0.18
N ASP A 119 -0.64 16.11 -0.36
CA ASP A 119 -1.16 17.39 0.11
C ASP A 119 -2.49 17.73 -0.57
N ALA A 120 -2.56 17.57 -1.89
CA ALA A 120 -3.79 17.81 -2.65
C ALA A 120 -4.89 16.83 -2.25
N GLU A 121 -4.56 15.57 -1.95
CA GLU A 121 -5.53 14.60 -1.42
C GLU A 121 -6.02 14.98 -0.03
N LEU A 122 -5.13 15.41 0.86
CA LEU A 122 -5.48 15.88 2.20
C LEU A 122 -6.48 17.03 2.16
N MET A 123 -6.23 18.04 1.31
CA MET A 123 -7.12 19.19 1.10
C MET A 123 -8.44 18.82 0.42
N ARG A 124 -8.47 17.80 -0.44
CA ARG A 124 -9.73 17.29 -1.02
C ARG A 124 -10.57 16.54 -0.01
N ARG A 125 -9.93 15.80 0.90
CA ARG A 125 -10.60 14.94 1.88
C ARG A 125 -11.19 15.73 3.04
N TYR A 126 -10.54 16.80 3.46
CA TYR A 126 -10.93 17.61 4.59
C TYR A 126 -11.02 19.07 4.18
N SER A 127 -12.13 19.73 4.50
CA SER A 127 -12.33 21.15 4.15
C SER A 127 -11.83 22.08 5.26
N SER A 128 -11.71 21.58 6.49
CA SER A 128 -11.25 22.34 7.65
C SER A 128 -10.46 21.48 8.63
N LEU A 129 -9.72 22.13 9.53
CA LEU A 129 -9.08 21.46 10.66
C LEU A 129 -10.12 20.77 11.58
N ALA A 130 -11.30 21.37 11.74
CA ALA A 130 -12.39 20.78 12.50
C ALA A 130 -12.89 19.46 11.88
N ASP A 131 -12.87 19.33 10.55
CA ASP A 131 -13.23 18.07 9.87
C ASP A 131 -12.25 16.95 10.19
N ILE A 132 -10.95 17.27 10.26
CA ILE A 132 -9.88 16.32 10.62
C ILE A 132 -10.10 15.83 12.05
N GLU A 133 -10.30 16.74 13.00
CA GLU A 133 -10.55 16.39 14.41
C GLU A 133 -11.86 15.59 14.58
N SER A 134 -12.90 15.95 13.83
CA SER A 134 -14.17 15.23 13.83
C SER A 134 -14.00 13.81 13.26
N ALA A 135 -13.22 13.64 12.18
CA ALA A 135 -12.90 12.33 11.63
C ALA A 135 -12.04 11.48 12.58
N LYS A 136 -11.05 12.10 13.25
CA LYS A 136 -10.25 11.48 14.31
C LYS A 136 -11.14 10.96 15.43
N SER A 137 -12.02 11.81 15.97
CA SER A 137 -12.89 11.46 17.09
C SER A 137 -13.82 10.30 16.75
N ARG A 138 -14.43 10.29 15.54
CA ARG A 138 -15.25 9.18 15.06
C ARG A 138 -14.47 7.88 14.98
N LYS A 139 -13.27 7.91 14.40
CA LYS A 139 -12.46 6.70 14.23
C LYS A 139 -12.00 6.15 15.59
N ILE A 140 -11.59 7.01 16.50
CA ILE A 140 -11.24 6.63 17.87
C ILE A 140 -12.44 6.12 18.67
N ALA A 141 -13.64 6.70 18.48
CA ALA A 141 -14.85 6.23 19.13
C ALA A 141 -15.18 4.78 18.76
N ILE A 142 -15.03 4.40 17.49
CA ILE A 142 -15.20 3.01 17.03
C ILE A 142 -14.23 2.08 17.75
N VAL A 143 -12.94 2.43 17.80
CA VAL A 143 -11.93 1.62 18.49
C VAL A 143 -12.24 1.50 19.99
N LYS A 144 -12.69 2.58 20.62
CA LYS A 144 -13.09 2.59 22.04
C LYS A 144 -14.31 1.72 22.31
N GLN A 145 -15.29 1.70 21.42
CA GLN A 145 -16.45 0.83 21.49
C GLN A 145 -16.03 -0.65 21.45
N ASP A 146 -15.15 -1.02 20.52
CA ASP A 146 -14.62 -2.39 20.45
C ASP A 146 -13.86 -2.78 21.72
N MET A 147 -13.03 -1.87 22.25
CA MET A 147 -12.36 -2.11 23.52
C MET A 147 -13.36 -2.27 24.69
N ALA A 148 -14.47 -1.54 24.70
CA ALA A 148 -15.50 -1.71 25.72
C ALA A 148 -16.14 -3.10 25.66
N LEU A 149 -16.44 -3.59 24.45
CA LEU A 149 -16.93 -4.95 24.24
C LEU A 149 -15.93 -6.00 24.73
N LEU A 150 -14.65 -5.86 24.35
CA LEU A 150 -13.59 -6.78 24.80
C LEU A 150 -13.43 -6.79 26.32
N ARG A 151 -13.55 -5.63 27.00
CA ARG A 151 -13.53 -5.55 28.48
C ARG A 151 -14.70 -6.29 29.09
N SER A 152 -15.90 -6.14 28.52
CA SER A 152 -17.09 -6.86 28.98
C SER A 152 -16.89 -8.37 28.88
N ASN A 153 -16.43 -8.86 27.73
CA ASN A 153 -16.16 -10.28 27.51
C ASN A 153 -15.09 -10.81 28.48
N LEU A 154 -14.00 -10.06 28.68
CA LEU A 154 -12.96 -10.40 29.65
C LEU A 154 -13.51 -10.50 31.08
N SER A 155 -14.42 -9.61 31.47
CA SER A 155 -15.09 -9.67 32.78
C SER A 155 -15.89 -10.96 32.92
N SER A 156 -16.69 -11.31 31.91
CA SER A 156 -17.49 -12.53 31.90
C SER A 156 -16.64 -13.80 31.97
N LEU A 157 -15.55 -13.88 31.20
CA LEU A 157 -14.64 -15.03 31.24
C LEU A 157 -13.95 -15.17 32.60
N ARG A 158 -13.53 -14.05 33.23
CA ARG A 158 -12.94 -14.08 34.56
C ARG A 158 -13.91 -14.60 35.61
N GLN A 159 -15.17 -14.20 35.55
CA GLN A 159 -16.21 -14.74 36.44
C GLN A 159 -16.43 -16.24 36.22
N GLN A 160 -16.41 -16.72 34.97
CA GLN A 160 -16.52 -18.16 34.69
C GLN A 160 -15.33 -18.94 35.24
N ILE A 161 -14.10 -18.42 35.09
CA ILE A 161 -12.89 -19.01 35.68
C ILE A 161 -13.03 -19.10 37.20
N GLU A 162 -13.42 -18.02 37.86
CA GLU A 162 -13.60 -17.97 39.32
C GLU A 162 -14.65 -19.01 39.79
N GLN A 163 -15.76 -19.15 39.07
CA GLN A 163 -16.80 -20.14 39.39
C GLN A 163 -16.30 -21.58 39.26
N GLU A 164 -15.58 -21.90 38.18
CA GLU A 164 -15.02 -23.24 37.95
C GLU A 164 -13.92 -23.57 38.96
N GLU A 165 -13.05 -22.61 39.28
CA GLU A 165 -12.01 -22.75 40.29
C GLU A 165 -12.61 -22.93 41.68
N ALA A 166 -13.65 -22.17 42.05
CA ALA A 166 -14.35 -22.33 43.31
C ALA A 166 -15.03 -23.71 43.42
N ALA A 167 -15.57 -24.22 42.32
CA ALA A 167 -16.15 -25.56 42.25
C ALA A 167 -15.08 -26.66 42.38
N ALA A 168 -13.94 -26.53 41.70
CA ALA A 168 -12.80 -27.43 41.84
C ALA A 168 -12.26 -27.43 43.28
N ALA A 169 -12.11 -26.26 43.89
CA ALA A 169 -11.61 -26.12 45.26
C ALA A 169 -12.57 -26.76 46.29
N ARG A 170 -13.89 -26.71 46.07
CA ARG A 170 -14.85 -27.43 46.93
C ARG A 170 -14.63 -28.94 46.88
N ILE A 171 -14.45 -29.52 45.70
CA ILE A 171 -14.18 -30.96 45.51
C ILE A 171 -12.89 -31.35 46.24
N GLN A 172 -11.81 -30.60 46.04
CA GLN A 172 -10.53 -30.87 46.69
C GLN A 172 -10.62 -30.78 48.23
N ARG A 173 -11.40 -29.84 48.77
CA ARG A 173 -11.64 -29.73 50.21
C ARG A 173 -12.39 -30.92 50.80
N HIS A 174 -13.20 -31.62 49.99
CA HIS A 174 -13.85 -32.86 50.39
C HIS A 174 -12.93 -34.09 50.28
N GLY A 175 -11.70 -33.92 49.78
CA GLY A 175 -10.72 -35.00 49.60
C GLY A 175 -10.86 -35.74 48.27
N ASP A 176 -11.80 -35.31 47.41
CA ASP A 176 -12.04 -35.90 46.10
C ASP A 176 -11.11 -35.31 45.03
N GLU A 177 -10.83 -36.08 43.98
CA GLU A 177 -10.08 -35.61 42.83
C GLU A 177 -10.96 -34.78 41.88
N VAL A 178 -10.39 -33.70 41.32
CA VAL A 178 -11.10 -32.86 40.33
C VAL A 178 -11.08 -33.56 38.98
N ALA A 179 -12.27 -33.74 38.39
CA ALA A 179 -12.42 -34.35 37.07
C ALA A 179 -11.54 -33.65 36.00
N PRO A 180 -10.80 -34.40 35.15
CA PRO A 180 -9.94 -33.84 34.11
C PRO A 180 -10.65 -32.86 33.18
N GLU A 181 -11.93 -33.08 32.88
CA GLU A 181 -12.74 -32.22 32.02
C GLU A 181 -12.91 -30.82 32.61
N ARG A 182 -12.99 -30.70 33.94
CA ARG A 182 -13.06 -29.40 34.62
C ARG A 182 -11.73 -28.66 34.55
N LEU A 183 -10.61 -29.36 34.75
CA LEU A 183 -9.28 -28.76 34.60
C LEU A 183 -9.06 -28.27 33.16
N GLN A 184 -9.48 -29.06 32.18
CA GLN A 184 -9.43 -28.66 30.77
C GLN A 184 -10.30 -27.44 30.48
N ARG A 185 -11.50 -27.37 31.06
CA ARG A 185 -12.38 -26.20 30.92
C ARG A 185 -11.74 -24.92 31.46
N ILE A 186 -11.15 -24.98 32.66
CA ILE A 186 -10.41 -23.85 33.25
C ILE A 186 -9.25 -23.43 32.34
N SER A 187 -8.50 -24.41 31.82
CA SER A 187 -7.40 -24.15 30.88
C SER A 187 -7.89 -23.44 29.61
N ASN A 188 -8.98 -23.90 29.02
CA ASN A 188 -9.55 -23.30 27.81
C ASN A 188 -10.04 -21.85 28.06
N LEU A 189 -10.71 -21.61 29.18
CA LEU A 189 -11.15 -20.26 29.56
C LEU A 189 -9.97 -19.30 29.75
N ARG A 190 -8.89 -19.78 30.38
CA ARG A 190 -7.65 -18.99 30.56
C ARG A 190 -6.97 -18.69 29.23
N GLU A 191 -6.98 -19.63 28.28
CA GLU A 191 -6.49 -19.39 26.93
C GLU A 191 -7.31 -18.31 26.21
N GLU A 192 -8.64 -18.38 26.32
CA GLU A 192 -9.52 -17.37 25.72
C GLU A 192 -9.26 -15.97 26.32
N VAL A 193 -9.04 -15.89 27.63
CA VAL A 193 -8.60 -14.64 28.27
C VAL A 193 -7.27 -14.13 27.70
N ARG A 194 -6.30 -15.00 27.43
CA ARG A 194 -5.03 -14.61 26.81
C ARG A 194 -5.26 -14.01 25.42
N VAL A 195 -6.02 -14.71 24.57
CA VAL A 195 -6.34 -14.26 23.21
C VAL A 195 -7.07 -12.91 23.22
N LEU A 196 -8.06 -12.72 24.11
CA LEU A 196 -8.77 -11.44 24.20
C LEU A 196 -7.88 -10.30 24.72
N ASN A 197 -6.92 -10.59 25.60
CA ASN A 197 -5.94 -9.59 26.03
C ASN A 197 -4.99 -9.18 24.91
N GLU A 198 -4.52 -10.10 24.08
CA GLU A 198 -3.71 -9.78 22.89
C GLU A 198 -4.51 -8.89 21.93
N ARG A 199 -5.75 -9.26 21.64
CA ARG A 199 -6.65 -8.44 20.83
C ARG A 199 -6.88 -7.05 21.45
N MET A 200 -7.02 -6.95 22.76
CA MET A 200 -7.13 -5.67 23.47
C MET A 200 -5.89 -4.81 23.26
N GLN A 201 -4.68 -5.39 23.33
CA GLN A 201 -3.45 -4.62 23.09
C GLN A 201 -3.39 -4.12 21.65
N HIS A 202 -3.71 -4.95 20.66
CA HIS A 202 -3.77 -4.52 19.26
C HIS A 202 -4.73 -3.34 19.05
N ARG A 203 -5.90 -3.33 19.71
CA ARG A 203 -6.84 -2.19 19.63
C ARG A 203 -6.30 -0.92 20.29
N LYS A 204 -5.56 -1.05 21.40
CA LYS A 204 -4.89 0.11 22.03
C LYS A 204 -3.80 0.68 21.13
N ASP A 205 -2.97 -0.17 20.55
CA ASP A 205 -1.91 0.25 19.63
C ASP A 205 -2.49 0.92 18.38
N GLU A 206 -3.60 0.39 17.88
CA GLU A 206 -4.34 1.00 16.78
C GLU A 206 -4.92 2.36 17.13
N ALA A 207 -5.48 2.55 18.33
CA ALA A 207 -5.95 3.86 18.79
C ALA A 207 -4.80 4.89 18.78
N VAL A 208 -3.64 4.52 19.34
CA VAL A 208 -2.46 5.40 19.36
C VAL A 208 -1.93 5.67 17.94
N ARG A 209 -1.94 4.67 17.05
CA ARG A 209 -1.55 4.86 15.66
C ARG A 209 -2.48 5.84 14.94
N ILE A 210 -3.79 5.69 15.12
CA ILE A 210 -4.80 6.60 14.56
C ILE A 210 -4.59 8.01 15.09
N GLU A 211 -4.36 8.19 16.40
CA GLU A 211 -4.08 9.50 16.98
C GLU A 211 -2.89 10.18 16.27
N ARG A 212 -1.75 9.49 16.16
CA ARG A 212 -0.56 10.03 15.49
C ARG A 212 -0.79 10.32 14.00
N GLU A 213 -1.52 9.46 13.30
CA GLU A 213 -1.85 9.66 11.88
C GLU A 213 -2.66 10.94 11.67
N PHE A 214 -3.68 11.17 12.51
CA PHE A 214 -4.51 12.36 12.41
C PHE A 214 -3.79 13.63 12.91
N ASP A 215 -2.95 13.54 13.94
CA ASP A 215 -2.15 14.68 14.42
C ASP A 215 -1.20 15.18 13.31
N ARG A 216 -0.51 14.26 12.62
CA ARG A 216 0.33 14.60 11.46
C ARG A 216 -0.48 15.19 10.32
N ALA A 217 -1.69 14.68 10.07
CA ALA A 217 -2.58 15.21 9.04
C ALA A 217 -3.03 16.64 9.38
N ALA A 218 -3.37 16.92 10.65
CA ALA A 218 -3.73 18.23 11.14
C ALA A 218 -2.56 19.24 11.05
N GLU A 219 -1.37 18.83 11.48
CA GLU A 219 -0.14 19.63 11.34
C GLU A 219 0.16 19.94 9.87
N ARG A 220 0.04 18.93 8.99
CA ARG A 220 0.28 19.13 7.56
C ARG A 220 -0.78 20.04 6.93
N PHE A 221 -2.05 19.88 7.33
CA PHE A 221 -3.15 20.69 6.84
C PHE A 221 -2.92 22.18 7.15
N THR A 222 -2.52 22.50 8.38
CA THR A 222 -2.26 23.89 8.80
C THR A 222 -1.07 24.50 8.06
N GLN A 223 -0.01 23.73 7.79
CA GLN A 223 1.13 24.19 6.99
C GLN A 223 0.79 24.51 5.53
N ILE A 224 -0.20 23.82 4.96
CA ILE A 224 -0.64 24.04 3.57
C ILE A 224 -1.63 25.19 3.52
N ALA A 225 -2.60 25.25 4.44
CA ALA A 225 -3.64 26.27 4.47
C ALA A 225 -3.13 27.66 4.93
N GLY A 226 -2.01 27.71 5.67
CA GLY A 226 -1.37 28.95 6.09
C GLY A 226 -0.38 29.56 5.08
N LYS A 227 -0.21 28.95 3.90
CA LYS A 227 0.56 29.48 2.77
C LYS A 227 -0.36 30.17 1.77
#